data_AF-A0A7C1PMX7-F1
#
_entry.id   AF-A0A7C1PMX7-F1
#
_cell.length_a   1.000
_cell.length_b   1.000
_cell.length_c   1.000
_cell.angle_alpha   90.00
_cell.angle_beta   90.00
_cell.angle_gamma   90.00
#
_symmetry.space_group_name_H-M   'P 1'
#
loop_
_entity.id
_entity.type
_entity.pdbx_description
1 polymer ?
#
loop_
_entity_poly.entity_id
_entity_poly.type
_entity_poly.pdbx_seq_one_letter_code
_entity_poly.pdbx_strand_id
1 'polypeptide(L)'
;MNRSLKNNSPPKARMSESRSKPVDPALAGVGKKPLIDRIGRARLLAGAVLGVTALVLYTITLAPDILAHDVADWQGSAAVLGLSHNPGSPVYIFLAWLFTLVPLGGIAERVNFLSAVVGAAGVLAIYIFILMLFDHLLPAIIGSISLMVAAQWWSYASLAQPYSGVV
;
A
#
# COMPACT_ATOMS: atom_id res chain seq x y z
N MET A 1 -15.61 -0.40 -88.52
CA MET A 1 -14.56 -1.27 -87.94
C MET A 1 -13.27 -0.45 -87.86
N ASN A 2 -12.98 0.21 -86.74
CA ASN A 2 -11.64 0.76 -86.46
C ASN A 2 -11.43 0.97 -84.95
N ARG A 3 -10.24 0.57 -84.51
CA ARG A 3 -9.78 0.28 -83.14
C ARG A 3 -9.43 1.56 -82.34
N SER A 4 -9.81 1.60 -81.06
CA SER A 4 -8.94 1.55 -79.87
C SER A 4 -7.96 2.70 -79.67
N LEU A 5 -8.27 3.60 -78.72
CA LEU A 5 -7.35 4.07 -77.68
C LEU A 5 -8.18 4.45 -76.43
N LYS A 6 -8.59 3.47 -75.62
CA LYS A 6 -9.07 3.76 -74.26
C LYS A 6 -7.87 3.79 -73.33
N ASN A 7 -7.58 4.99 -72.87
CA ASN A 7 -6.57 5.38 -71.90
C ASN A 7 -6.79 4.60 -70.59
N ASN A 8 -5.96 3.59 -70.31
CA ASN A 8 -5.99 2.83 -69.06
C ASN A 8 -4.89 3.36 -68.13
N SER A 9 -5.18 4.44 -67.41
CA SER A 9 -4.47 4.72 -66.16
C SER A 9 -5.05 3.83 -65.06
N PRO A 10 -4.24 3.19 -64.20
CA PRO A 10 -4.77 2.38 -63.11
C PRO A 10 -5.59 3.26 -62.15
N PRO A 11 -6.66 2.72 -61.54
CA PRO A 11 -7.42 3.47 -60.54
C PRO A 11 -6.47 3.77 -59.38
N LYS A 12 -6.29 5.06 -59.06
CA LYS A 12 -5.60 5.49 -57.84
C LYS A 12 -6.26 4.77 -56.68
N ALA A 13 -5.54 3.81 -56.07
CA ALA A 13 -5.98 3.11 -54.88
C ALA A 13 -6.39 4.17 -53.87
N ARG A 14 -7.70 4.27 -53.65
CA ARG A 14 -8.28 5.15 -52.66
C ARG A 14 -7.67 4.71 -51.34
N MET A 15 -6.87 5.60 -50.76
CA MET A 15 -6.61 5.68 -49.34
C MET A 15 -7.90 5.31 -48.58
N SER A 16 -8.04 4.06 -48.18
CA SER A 16 -8.67 3.74 -46.91
C SER A 16 -7.55 4.01 -45.92
N GLU A 17 -7.43 5.22 -45.38
CA GLU A 17 -8.23 5.57 -44.21
C GLU A 17 -8.70 4.32 -43.46
N SER A 18 -7.74 3.49 -43.03
CA SER A 18 -7.80 2.91 -41.69
C SER A 18 -7.73 4.07 -40.71
N ARG A 19 -8.77 4.90 -40.71
CA ARG A 19 -9.06 5.87 -39.67
C ARG A 19 -9.32 5.01 -38.46
N SER A 20 -8.30 4.87 -37.63
CA SER A 20 -8.44 4.44 -36.24
C SER A 20 -9.69 5.12 -35.70
N LYS A 21 -10.69 4.32 -35.32
CA LYS A 21 -11.94 4.83 -34.76
C LYS A 21 -11.60 5.93 -33.75
N PRO A 22 -12.28 7.09 -33.77
CA PRO A 22 -12.04 8.10 -32.75
C PRO A 22 -12.17 7.42 -31.39
N VAL A 23 -11.10 7.51 -30.60
CA VAL A 23 -11.10 7.06 -29.21
C VAL A 23 -12.32 7.71 -28.58
N ASP A 24 -13.23 6.88 -28.05
CA ASP A 24 -14.49 7.34 -27.47
C ASP A 24 -14.19 8.52 -26.51
N PRO A 25 -14.76 9.71 -26.71
CA PRO A 25 -14.55 10.85 -25.81
C PRO A 25 -14.91 10.52 -24.35
N ALA A 26 -15.72 9.48 -24.10
CA ALA A 26 -15.96 8.94 -22.76
C ALA A 26 -14.69 8.33 -22.12
N LEU A 27 -13.78 7.75 -22.92
CA LEU A 27 -12.49 7.22 -22.46
C LEU A 27 -11.44 8.33 -22.26
N ALA A 28 -11.54 9.42 -23.02
CA ALA A 28 -10.66 10.59 -22.89
C ALA A 28 -10.94 11.40 -21.61
N GLY A 29 -12.12 11.25 -21.01
CA GLY A 29 -12.57 11.95 -19.81
C GLY A 29 -12.27 11.25 -18.48
N VAL A 30 -11.59 10.10 -18.47
CA VAL A 30 -11.19 9.42 -17.21
C VAL A 30 -9.97 10.11 -16.58
N GLY A 31 -10.01 11.44 -16.49
CA GLY A 31 -9.28 12.17 -15.47
C GLY A 31 -9.89 11.79 -14.14
N LYS A 32 -9.40 10.72 -13.50
CA LYS A 32 -9.76 10.42 -12.12
C LYS A 32 -9.32 11.65 -11.31
N LYS A 33 -10.27 12.50 -10.90
CA LYS A 33 -10.01 13.60 -9.95
C LYS A 33 -9.09 13.07 -8.84
N PRO A 34 -8.05 13.82 -8.44
CA PRO A 34 -7.10 13.35 -7.44
C PRO A 34 -7.85 12.97 -6.16
N LEU A 35 -7.35 11.96 -5.44
CA LEU A 35 -8.03 11.38 -4.27
C LEU A 35 -8.42 12.46 -3.23
N ILE A 36 -7.59 13.50 -3.11
CA ILE A 36 -7.81 14.66 -2.24
C ILE A 36 -9.10 15.40 -2.60
N ASP A 37 -9.41 15.55 -3.89
CA ASP A 37 -10.61 16.23 -4.36
C ASP A 37 -11.86 15.33 -4.24
N ARG A 38 -11.68 14.01 -4.22
CA ARG A 38 -12.76 13.04 -4.04
C ARG A 38 -13.20 12.92 -2.59
N ILE A 39 -12.24 12.85 -1.67
CA ILE A 39 -12.49 12.63 -0.23
C ILE A 39 -12.68 13.96 0.52
N GLY A 40 -11.95 15.01 0.12
CA GLY A 40 -11.92 16.29 0.81
C GLY A 40 -10.83 16.36 1.89
N ARG A 41 -10.23 17.55 2.02
CA ARG A 41 -9.08 17.79 2.92
C ARG A 41 -9.39 17.50 4.39
N ALA A 42 -10.59 17.84 4.87
CA ALA A 42 -10.96 17.63 6.27
C ALA A 42 -11.02 16.14 6.64
N ARG A 43 -11.55 15.30 5.74
CA ARG A 43 -11.61 13.84 5.94
C ARG A 43 -10.20 13.22 5.86
N LEU A 44 -9.35 13.71 4.96
CA LEU A 44 -7.95 13.29 4.92
C LEU A 44 -7.19 13.66 6.20
N LEU A 45 -7.41 14.86 6.75
CA LEU A 45 -6.83 15.25 8.03
C LEU A 45 -7.30 14.33 9.17
N ALA A 46 -8.59 13.97 9.20
CA ALA A 46 -9.10 13.01 10.18
C ALA A 46 -8.42 11.63 10.04
N GLY A 47 -8.23 11.14 8.81
CA GLY A 47 -7.48 9.92 8.55
C GLY A 47 -6.02 10.03 8.99
N ALA A 48 -5.35 11.15 8.70
CA ALA A 48 -3.98 11.39 9.12
C ALA A 48 -3.84 11.43 10.66
N VAL A 49 -4.76 12.10 11.36
CA VAL A 49 -4.80 12.11 12.83
C VAL A 49 -4.99 10.70 13.37
N LEU A 50 -5.88 9.90 12.79
CA LEU A 50 -6.07 8.49 13.17
C LEU A 50 -4.81 7.66 12.96
N GLY A 51 -4.17 7.78 11.80
CA GLY A 51 -2.92 7.07 11.49
C GLY A 51 -1.78 7.45 12.43
N VAL A 52 -1.61 8.74 12.73
CA VAL A 52 -0.62 9.22 13.71
C VAL A 52 -0.96 8.73 15.11
N THR A 53 -2.23 8.75 15.50
CA THR A 53 -2.66 8.24 16.81
C THR A 53 -2.36 6.75 16.95
N ALA A 54 -2.65 5.95 15.91
CA ALA A 54 -2.32 4.53 15.88
C ALA A 54 -0.80 4.32 15.95
N LEU A 55 -0.01 5.09 15.20
CA LEU A 55 1.45 5.00 15.23
C LEU A 55 1.99 5.30 16.63
N VAL A 56 1.56 6.40 17.26
CA VAL A 56 1.97 6.75 18.63
C VAL A 56 1.57 5.66 19.60
N LEU A 57 0.32 5.18 19.53
CA LEU A 57 -0.19 4.12 20.39
C LEU A 57 0.65 2.85 20.29
N TYR A 58 0.93 2.38 19.08
CA TYR A 58 1.77 1.20 18.88
C TYR A 58 3.21 1.45 19.30
N THR A 59 3.73 2.66 19.05
CA THR A 59 5.10 3.05 19.44
C THR A 59 5.31 3.01 20.95
N ILE A 60 4.35 3.51 21.74
CA ILE A 60 4.45 3.46 23.21
C ILE A 60 4.23 2.06 23.79
N THR A 61 3.59 1.15 23.05
CA THR A 61 3.40 -0.26 23.46
C THR A 61 4.39 -1.22 22.83
N LEU A 62 5.44 -0.71 22.19
CA LEU A 62 6.49 -1.55 21.65
C LEU A 62 7.14 -2.38 22.76
N ALA A 63 7.40 -3.64 22.47
CA ALA A 63 8.29 -4.43 23.30
C ALA A 63 9.73 -3.93 23.11
N PRO A 64 10.41 -3.48 24.19
CA PRO A 64 11.76 -2.88 24.09
C PRO A 64 12.88 -3.93 23.95
N ASP A 65 12.58 -5.21 24.20
CA ASP A 65 13.57 -6.27 24.33
C ASP A 65 13.45 -7.36 23.25
N ILE A 66 14.47 -8.20 23.16
CA ILE A 66 14.50 -9.38 22.29
C ILE A 66 13.43 -10.36 22.78
N LEU A 67 12.39 -10.53 21.97
CA LEU A 67 11.32 -11.48 22.27
C LEU A 67 11.74 -12.90 21.90
N ALA A 68 11.24 -13.86 22.66
CA ALA A 68 11.50 -15.28 22.41
C ALA A 68 10.90 -15.76 21.08
N HIS A 69 11.35 -16.94 20.63
CA HIS A 69 10.89 -17.64 19.42
C HIS A 69 11.29 -16.91 18.12
N ASP A 70 10.43 -16.95 17.11
CA ASP A 70 10.72 -16.47 15.77
C ASP A 70 11.08 -14.98 15.75
N VAL A 71 10.60 -14.19 16.72
CA VAL A 71 10.87 -12.75 16.80
C VAL A 71 12.35 -12.44 16.99
N ALA A 72 13.05 -13.20 17.84
CA ALA A 72 14.49 -13.05 18.03
C ALA A 72 15.27 -13.34 16.73
N ASP A 73 14.80 -14.31 15.95
CA ASP A 73 15.43 -14.69 14.69
C ASP A 73 15.28 -13.59 13.64
N TRP A 74 14.10 -12.93 13.59
CA TRP A 74 13.87 -11.76 12.73
C TRP A 74 14.69 -10.55 13.15
N GLN A 75 14.73 -10.24 14.45
CA GLN A 75 15.49 -9.10 14.98
C GLN A 75 17.00 -9.31 14.80
N GLY A 76 17.50 -10.51 15.06
CA GLY A 76 18.90 -10.89 14.85
C GLY A 76 19.28 -10.86 13.37
N SER A 77 18.46 -11.46 12.51
CA SER A 77 18.69 -11.47 11.05
C SER A 77 18.66 -10.06 10.46
N ALA A 78 17.76 -9.18 10.91
CA ALA A 78 17.73 -7.78 10.49
C ALA A 78 18.99 -7.00 10.90
N ALA A 79 19.59 -7.30 12.06
CA ALA A 79 20.80 -6.63 12.54
C ALA A 79 22.03 -6.91 11.67
N VAL A 80 22.12 -8.12 11.10
CA VAL A 80 23.29 -8.59 10.34
C VAL A 80 23.02 -8.84 8.86
N LEU A 81 21.82 -8.49 8.36
CA LEU A 81 21.33 -8.88 7.03
C LEU A 81 21.43 -10.41 6.79
N GLY A 82 21.14 -11.19 7.83
CA GLY A 82 21.14 -12.65 7.82
C GLY A 82 19.89 -13.22 7.16
N LEU A 83 19.88 -14.54 6.99
CA LEU A 83 18.68 -15.28 6.59
C LEU A 83 18.02 -15.84 7.86
N SER A 84 16.73 -15.55 8.03
CA SER A 84 15.91 -16.18 9.07
C SER A 84 15.61 -17.63 8.67
N HIS A 85 15.31 -18.48 9.68
CA HIS A 85 14.89 -19.86 9.50
C HIS A 85 13.67 -20.01 8.59
N ASN A 86 12.88 -18.94 8.40
CA ASN A 86 11.72 -18.95 7.53
C ASN A 86 12.09 -18.51 6.09
N PRO A 87 12.01 -19.39 5.08
CA PRO A 87 12.40 -19.06 3.70
C PRO A 87 11.40 -18.07 3.08
N GLY A 88 11.90 -16.99 2.46
CA GLY A 88 11.08 -16.09 1.62
C GLY A 88 10.98 -14.63 2.07
N SER A 89 11.63 -14.24 3.17
CA SER A 89 11.55 -12.87 3.70
C SER A 89 12.72 -11.91 3.41
N PRO A 90 13.55 -12.03 2.34
CA PRO A 90 14.63 -11.06 2.08
C PRO A 90 14.16 -9.60 2.06
N VAL A 91 12.96 -9.35 1.52
CA VAL A 91 12.36 -8.02 1.46
C VAL A 91 12.05 -7.48 2.86
N TYR A 92 11.48 -8.32 3.74
CA TYR A 92 11.20 -7.94 5.11
C TYR A 92 12.49 -7.66 5.88
N ILE A 93 13.50 -8.52 5.76
CA ILE A 93 14.79 -8.36 6.44
C ILE A 93 15.50 -7.08 5.97
N PHE A 94 15.45 -6.78 4.67
CA PHE A 94 16.00 -5.53 4.14
C PHE A 94 15.27 -4.29 4.68
N LEU A 95 13.94 -4.32 4.73
CA LEU A 95 13.15 -3.23 5.32
C LEU A 95 13.42 -3.08 6.82
N ALA A 96 13.48 -4.19 7.56
CA ALA A 96 13.80 -4.20 8.98
C ALA A 96 15.21 -3.65 9.23
N TRP A 97 16.19 -4.02 8.39
CA TRP A 97 17.54 -3.46 8.43
C TRP A 97 17.55 -1.94 8.22
N LEU A 98 16.80 -1.41 7.24
CA LEU A 98 16.68 0.05 7.07
C LEU A 98 16.14 0.73 8.34
N PHE A 99 15.19 0.09 9.02
CA PHE A 99 14.63 0.59 10.26
C PHE A 99 15.62 0.53 11.43
N THR A 100 16.63 -0.35 11.40
CA THR A 100 17.73 -0.32 12.38
C THR A 100 18.58 0.95 12.32
N LEU A 101 18.52 1.73 11.24
CA LEU A 101 19.20 3.02 11.12
C LEU A 101 18.51 4.15 11.88
N VAL A 102 17.25 3.95 12.30
CA VAL A 102 16.50 4.96 13.05
C VAL A 102 17.09 5.07 14.45
N PRO A 103 17.38 6.28 14.97
CA PRO A 103 17.96 6.46 16.30
C PRO A 103 16.90 6.31 17.42
N LEU A 104 16.18 5.19 17.41
CA LEU A 104 15.20 4.80 18.43
C LEU A 104 15.72 3.60 19.18
N GLY A 105 15.89 3.72 20.50
CA GLY A 105 16.15 2.59 21.39
C GLY A 105 17.20 1.55 20.93
N GLY A 106 16.96 0.30 21.31
CA GLY A 106 17.76 -0.87 20.92
C GLY A 106 17.40 -1.40 19.53
N ILE A 107 18.23 -2.29 18.98
CA ILE A 107 18.01 -2.87 17.64
C ILE A 107 16.67 -3.61 17.55
N ALA A 108 16.28 -4.34 18.61
CA ALA A 108 14.99 -5.03 18.70
C ALA A 108 13.80 -4.06 18.59
N GLU A 109 13.86 -2.94 19.29
CA GLU A 109 12.85 -1.88 19.27
C GLU A 109 12.71 -1.27 17.87
N ARG A 110 13.82 -1.04 17.17
CA ARG A 110 13.83 -0.52 15.80
C ARG A 110 13.16 -1.46 14.80
N VAL A 111 13.38 -2.76 14.95
CA VAL A 111 12.75 -3.77 14.10
C VAL A 111 11.25 -3.89 14.42
N ASN A 112 10.87 -3.84 15.70
CA ASN A 112 9.47 -3.78 16.11
C ASN A 112 8.78 -2.48 15.62
N PHE A 113 9.52 -1.38 15.45
CA PHE A 113 8.97 -0.12 14.95
C PHE A 113 8.50 -0.22 13.50
N LEU A 114 9.12 -1.09 12.69
CA LEU A 114 8.61 -1.41 11.36
C LEU A 114 7.18 -1.95 11.43
N SER A 115 6.90 -2.89 12.35
CA SER A 115 5.55 -3.42 12.56
C SER A 115 4.57 -2.33 12.98
N ALA A 116 4.98 -1.41 13.85
CA ALA A 116 4.13 -0.28 14.28
C ALA A 116 3.76 0.63 13.11
N VAL A 117 4.72 0.92 12.22
CA VAL A 117 4.49 1.71 11.00
C VAL A 117 3.54 1.00 10.04
N VAL A 118 3.74 -0.30 9.81
CA VAL A 118 2.84 -1.09 8.94
C VAL A 118 1.44 -1.20 9.54
N GLY A 119 1.33 -1.40 10.86
CA GLY A 119 0.08 -1.44 11.58
C GLY A 119 -0.71 -0.13 11.48
N ALA A 120 -0.04 1.01 11.67
CA ALA A 120 -0.63 2.33 11.50
C ALA A 120 -1.06 2.60 10.05
N ALA A 121 -0.26 2.17 9.07
CA ALA A 121 -0.61 2.26 7.66
C ALA A 121 -1.86 1.42 7.31
N GLY A 122 -2.02 0.24 7.93
CA GLY A 122 -3.22 -0.59 7.76
C GLY A 122 -4.48 0.05 8.33
N VAL A 123 -4.40 0.71 9.50
CA VAL A 123 -5.52 1.49 10.05
C VAL A 123 -5.94 2.61 9.10
N LEU A 124 -4.98 3.35 8.53
CA LEU A 124 -5.25 4.39 7.54
C LEU A 124 -5.84 3.81 6.23
N ALA A 125 -5.36 2.65 5.79
CA ALA A 125 -5.88 1.99 4.60
C ALA A 125 -7.35 1.58 4.78
N ILE A 126 -7.71 1.03 5.95
CA ILE A 126 -9.11 0.69 6.28
C ILE A 126 -9.98 1.95 6.38
N TYR A 127 -9.46 3.03 6.96
CA TYR A 127 -10.17 4.32 6.97
C TYR A 127 -10.54 4.79 5.56
N ILE A 128 -9.56 4.81 4.64
CA ILE A 128 -9.76 5.23 3.25
C ILE A 128 -10.70 4.25 2.53
N PHE A 129 -10.54 2.95 2.75
CA PHE A 129 -11.38 1.93 2.13
C PHE A 129 -12.85 2.09 2.51
N ILE A 130 -13.15 2.29 3.79
CA ILE A 130 -14.52 2.49 4.27
C ILE A 130 -15.09 3.82 3.74
N LEU A 131 -14.28 4.89 3.68
CA LEU A 131 -14.70 6.14 3.05
C LEU A 131 -15.03 5.97 1.57
N MET A 132 -14.24 5.19 0.83
CA MET A 132 -14.49 4.92 -0.58
C MET A 132 -15.75 4.07 -0.81
N LEU A 133 -16.11 3.22 0.16
CA LEU A 133 -17.26 2.32 0.05
C LEU A 133 -18.59 3.00 0.45
N PHE A 134 -18.57 3.80 1.52
CA PHE A 134 -19.80 4.38 2.09
C PHE A 134 -19.91 5.90 1.95
N ASP A 135 -18.84 6.61 1.61
CA ASP A 135 -18.76 8.09 1.58
C ASP A 135 -19.24 8.78 2.88
N HIS A 136 -19.15 8.06 3.99
CA HIS A 136 -19.59 8.51 5.30
C HIS A 136 -18.45 8.46 6.32
N LEU A 137 -18.29 9.57 7.06
CA LEU A 137 -17.19 9.72 8.01
C LEU A 137 -17.33 8.83 9.25
N LEU A 138 -18.54 8.71 9.79
CA LEU A 138 -18.79 7.90 11.00
C LEU A 138 -18.36 6.44 10.84
N PRO A 139 -18.84 5.67 9.85
CA PRO A 139 -18.44 4.26 9.71
C PRO A 139 -16.94 4.13 9.45
N ALA A 140 -16.32 5.07 8.73
CA ALA A 140 -14.88 5.07 8.51
C ALA A 140 -14.08 5.24 9.81
N ILE A 141 -14.47 6.19 10.66
CA ILE A 141 -13.84 6.38 11.97
C ILE A 141 -14.07 5.15 12.85
N ILE A 142 -15.31 4.68 12.99
CA ILE A 142 -15.66 3.56 13.87
C ILE A 142 -14.96 2.27 13.43
N GLY A 143 -14.95 1.95 12.14
CA GLY A 143 -14.30 0.75 11.62
C GLY A 143 -12.78 0.78 11.80
N SER A 144 -12.17 1.95 11.59
CA SER A 144 -10.72 2.11 11.77
C SER A 144 -10.31 2.06 13.24
N ILE A 145 -11.07 2.69 14.13
CA ILE A 145 -10.84 2.61 15.58
C ILE A 145 -11.02 1.17 16.05
N SER A 146 -12.06 0.47 15.58
CA SER A 146 -12.30 -0.94 15.90
C SER A 146 -11.11 -1.81 15.55
N LEU A 147 -10.52 -1.63 14.36
CA LEU A 147 -9.29 -2.32 13.97
C LEU A 147 -8.11 -1.91 14.84
N MET A 148 -7.97 -0.60 15.08
CA MET A 148 -6.85 -0.03 15.83
C MET A 148 -6.74 -0.65 17.23
N VAL A 149 -7.88 -0.88 17.90
CA VAL A 149 -7.94 -1.47 19.25
C VAL A 149 -8.16 -2.98 19.26
N ALA A 150 -8.37 -3.62 18.10
CA ALA A 150 -8.58 -5.06 18.04
C ALA A 150 -7.33 -5.78 18.57
N ALA A 151 -7.50 -6.61 19.60
CA ALA A 151 -6.39 -7.24 20.32
C ALA A 151 -5.41 -7.99 19.38
N GLN A 152 -5.95 -8.64 18.34
CA GLN A 152 -5.15 -9.34 17.35
C GLN A 152 -4.29 -8.39 16.53
N TRP A 153 -4.87 -7.30 16.03
CA TRP A 153 -4.16 -6.29 15.24
C TRP A 153 -3.12 -5.55 16.08
N TRP A 154 -3.49 -5.17 17.31
CA TRP A 154 -2.60 -4.50 18.26
C TRP A 154 -1.35 -5.35 18.53
N SER A 155 -1.55 -6.64 18.82
CA SER A 155 -0.45 -7.57 19.11
C SER A 155 0.53 -7.65 17.94
N TYR A 156 0.02 -7.74 16.70
CA TYR A 156 0.86 -7.75 15.50
C TYR A 156 1.53 -6.41 15.21
N ALA A 157 0.86 -5.29 15.49
CA ALA A 157 1.45 -3.97 15.30
C ALA A 157 2.55 -3.67 16.32
N SER A 158 2.54 -4.33 17.48
CA SER A 158 3.52 -4.10 18.56
C SER A 158 4.71 -5.07 18.54
N LEU A 159 4.66 -6.14 17.74
CA LEU A 159 5.66 -7.20 17.69
C LEU A 159 6.19 -7.43 16.25
N ALA A 160 7.49 -7.64 16.09
CA ALA A 160 8.08 -8.06 14.82
C ALA A 160 7.82 -9.54 14.51
N GLN A 161 6.63 -9.85 13.99
CA GLN A 161 6.27 -11.19 13.51
C GLN A 161 5.75 -11.12 12.06
N PRO A 162 6.59 -11.39 11.04
CA PRO A 162 6.09 -11.67 9.70
C PRO A 162 5.51 -13.10 9.69
N TYR A 163 4.18 -13.20 9.83
CA TYR A 163 3.33 -14.39 9.66
C TYR A 163 4.05 -15.76 9.63
N SER A 164 4.63 -16.19 10.75
CA SER A 164 4.80 -17.61 11.06
C SER A 164 3.73 -17.97 12.08
N GLY A 165 2.62 -18.51 11.58
CA GLY A 165 1.60 -19.03 12.48
C GLY A 165 2.10 -20.33 13.10
N VAL A 166 2.40 -20.33 14.40
CA VAL A 166 2.10 -21.41 15.33
C VAL A 166 1.96 -20.80 16.73
N VAL A 167 0.76 -20.94 17.31
CA VAL A 167 0.53 -20.89 18.77
C VAL A 167 0.88 -22.26 19.33
#